data_AF-A0A8B6Y3F9-F1
#
_entry.id   AF-A0A8B6Y3F9-F1
#
_cell.length_a   1.000
_cell.length_b   1.000
_cell.length_c   1.000
_cell.angle_alpha   90.00
_cell.angle_beta   90.00
_cell.angle_gamma   90.00
#
_symmetry.space_group_name_H-M   'P 1'
#
loop_
_entity.id
_entity.type
_entity.pdbx_description
1 polymer ?
#
loop_
_entity_poly.entity_id
_entity_poly.type
_entity_poly.pdbx_seq_one_letter_code
_entity_poly.pdbx_strand_id
1 'polypeptide(L)'
;YSSKEDGAYCFPCTLLGASIPNKSGILNLVFKLHQEWGNAVCDYRKHEESCVLHEKSMLSFNALLSRCNSKTFRGHRDDSKYHPDIGESSTQKVGVDNFIELLNFRVDAGDQISANHLSSSLKNATYISKSTQNQLIDSSGKAFEEVLIKNVKYVNSNNEIWEDFLRFIDCKTGTSGLSLSLNVLNVLQEFGLDIQNCRGQGYDGAVCMAGEYKGVAS
;
A
#
# COMPACT_ATOMS: atom_id res chain seq x y z
N TYR A 1 1.67 -4.41 8.87
CA TYR A 1 1.42 -4.26 10.32
C TYR A 1 0.02 -3.72 10.50
N SER A 2 -0.74 -4.24 11.45
CA SER A 2 -2.08 -3.80 11.84
C SER A 2 -1.96 -3.07 13.16
N SER A 3 -2.24 -1.76 13.18
CA SER A 3 -2.23 -0.95 14.41
C SER A 3 -3.36 -1.32 15.36
N LYS A 4 -4.51 -1.76 14.83
CA LYS A 4 -5.67 -2.19 15.61
C LYS A 4 -5.39 -3.44 16.44
N GLU A 5 -4.63 -4.37 15.87
CA GLU A 5 -4.36 -5.67 16.48
C GLU A 5 -2.93 -5.77 17.04
N ASP A 6 -2.14 -4.71 16.89
CA ASP A 6 -0.74 -4.61 17.27
C ASP A 6 0.08 -5.83 16.83
N GLY A 7 0.14 -6.04 15.51
CA GLY A 7 1.03 -7.06 14.96
C GLY A 7 1.06 -7.16 13.44
N ALA A 8 1.93 -8.04 12.97
CA ALA A 8 2.27 -8.15 11.56
C ALA A 8 1.66 -9.39 10.90
N TYR A 9 1.26 -9.23 9.64
CA TYR A 9 0.74 -10.28 8.78
C TYR A 9 1.58 -10.36 7.49
N CYS A 10 1.62 -11.54 6.89
CA CYS A 10 2.10 -11.74 5.54
C CYS A 10 1.06 -11.20 4.55
N PHE A 11 1.35 -10.04 3.98
CA PHE A 11 0.40 -9.31 3.13
C PHE A 11 -0.13 -10.14 1.94
N PRO A 12 0.71 -10.81 1.12
CA PRO A 12 0.22 -11.66 0.04
C PRO A 12 -0.73 -12.76 0.51
N CYS A 13 -0.40 -13.42 1.63
CA CYS A 13 -1.23 -14.49 2.18
C CYS A 13 -2.56 -13.98 2.71
N THR A 14 -2.56 -12.86 3.42
CA THR A 14 -3.80 -12.25 3.95
C THR A 14 -4.67 -11.72 2.81
N LEU A 15 -4.07 -11.15 1.76
CA LEU A 15 -4.81 -10.57 0.64
C LEU A 15 -5.41 -11.63 -0.30
N LEU A 16 -4.67 -12.70 -0.57
CA LEU A 16 -4.98 -13.67 -1.63
C LEU A 16 -5.15 -15.11 -1.12
N GLY A 17 -5.28 -15.32 0.19
CA GLY A 17 -5.36 -16.65 0.82
C GLY A 17 -6.78 -17.22 1.03
N ALA A 18 -7.81 -16.62 0.42
CA ALA A 18 -9.22 -16.88 0.74
C ALA A 18 -9.70 -18.32 0.45
N SER A 19 -9.03 -19.07 -0.44
CA SER A 19 -9.48 -20.39 -0.90
C SER A 19 -9.27 -21.59 0.06
N ILE A 20 -8.55 -21.45 1.17
CA ILE A 20 -8.06 -22.66 1.88
C ILE A 20 -8.90 -22.98 3.13
N PRO A 21 -9.46 -24.20 3.23
CA PRO A 21 -10.18 -24.63 4.42
C PRO A 21 -9.24 -24.69 5.64
N ASN A 22 -9.80 -24.22 6.75
CA ASN A 22 -9.26 -24.15 8.10
C ASN A 22 -8.60 -25.48 8.57
N LYS A 23 -7.35 -25.74 8.16
CA LYS A 23 -6.54 -26.84 8.71
C LYS A 23 -5.38 -26.24 9.49
N SER A 24 -5.39 -26.53 10.79
CA SER A 24 -4.53 -25.98 11.82
C SER A 24 -3.05 -26.17 11.48
N GLY A 25 -2.35 -25.06 11.26
CA GLY A 25 -0.90 -25.00 11.00
C GLY A 25 -0.51 -23.88 10.02
N ILE A 26 -1.36 -23.61 9.03
CA ILE A 26 -1.10 -22.68 7.91
C ILE A 26 -1.51 -21.22 8.24
N LEU A 27 -2.05 -20.99 9.43
CA LEU A 27 -2.70 -19.72 9.80
C LEU A 27 -1.73 -18.64 10.36
N ASN A 28 -0.49 -19.00 10.71
CA ASN A 28 0.50 -18.04 11.23
C ASN A 28 0.92 -17.05 10.16
N LEU A 29 0.92 -15.76 10.49
CA LEU A 29 1.08 -14.62 9.59
C LEU A 29 -0.08 -14.43 8.58
N VAL A 30 -1.04 -15.35 8.51
CA VAL A 30 -2.19 -15.24 7.58
C VAL A 30 -3.44 -14.75 8.31
N PHE A 31 -3.81 -15.46 9.38
CA PHE A 31 -4.93 -15.15 10.28
C PHE A 31 -4.48 -14.93 11.73
N LYS A 32 -3.28 -15.39 12.09
CA LYS A 32 -2.64 -15.09 13.37
C LYS A 32 -1.52 -14.09 13.16
N LEU A 33 -1.63 -12.93 13.77
CA LEU A 33 -0.60 -11.89 13.73
C LEU A 33 0.68 -12.33 14.44
N HIS A 34 1.80 -11.75 14.02
CA HIS A 34 3.09 -11.86 14.67
C HIS A 34 3.34 -10.65 15.57
N GLN A 35 3.78 -10.92 16.80
CA GLN A 35 4.01 -9.92 17.85
C GLN A 35 5.45 -9.96 18.41
N GLU A 36 6.20 -11.03 18.12
CA GLU A 36 7.55 -11.25 18.67
C GLU A 36 8.64 -10.66 17.77
N TRP A 37 8.79 -9.35 17.82
CA TRP A 37 9.65 -8.59 16.89
C TRP A 37 11.12 -9.02 16.84
N GLY A 38 11.66 -9.57 17.94
CA GLY A 38 13.05 -10.04 18.01
C GLY A 38 13.40 -11.15 17.02
N ASN A 39 12.41 -11.94 16.60
CA ASN A 39 12.58 -13.03 15.63
C ASN A 39 11.80 -12.82 14.33
N ALA A 40 11.23 -11.63 14.10
CA ALA A 40 10.34 -11.36 12.98
C ALA A 40 10.92 -11.81 11.63
N VAL A 41 12.15 -11.43 11.31
CA VAL A 41 12.79 -11.82 10.05
C VAL A 41 12.92 -13.33 9.91
N CYS A 42 13.28 -14.03 11.00
CA CYS A 42 13.42 -15.47 11.01
C CYS A 42 12.08 -16.18 10.80
N ASP A 43 11.03 -15.68 11.45
CA ASP A 43 9.69 -16.25 11.38
C ASP A 43 9.03 -16.02 10.02
N TYR A 44 9.25 -14.85 9.41
CA TYR A 44 8.81 -14.58 8.04
C TYR A 44 9.55 -15.44 7.02
N ARG A 45 10.86 -15.68 7.19
CA ARG A 45 11.63 -16.58 6.32
C ARG A 45 11.14 -18.02 6.42
N LYS A 46 10.94 -18.52 7.65
CA LYS A 46 10.36 -19.85 7.86
C LYS A 46 8.98 -19.96 7.24
N HIS A 47 8.15 -18.91 7.35
CA HIS A 47 6.85 -18.87 6.70
C HIS A 47 6.97 -18.95 5.18
N GLU A 48 7.86 -18.17 4.57
CA GLU A 48 8.13 -18.21 3.13
C GLU A 48 8.52 -19.63 2.66
N GLU A 49 9.38 -20.32 3.41
CA GLU A 49 9.87 -21.67 3.07
C GLU A 49 8.84 -22.79 3.32
N SER A 50 8.00 -22.66 4.35
CA SER A 50 7.12 -23.76 4.83
C SER A 50 5.65 -23.59 4.46
N CYS A 51 5.22 -22.38 4.12
CA CYS A 51 3.82 -22.09 3.84
C CYS A 51 3.50 -22.31 2.37
N VAL A 52 2.86 -23.44 2.05
CA VAL A 52 2.36 -23.73 0.70
C VAL A 52 1.38 -22.67 0.19
N LEU A 53 0.66 -22.00 1.10
CA LEU A 53 -0.20 -20.87 0.72
C LEU A 53 0.62 -19.66 0.27
N HIS A 54 1.76 -19.41 0.92
CA HIS A 54 2.63 -18.29 0.59
C HIS A 54 3.10 -18.33 -0.85
N GLU A 55 3.56 -19.49 -1.33
CA GLU A 55 3.97 -19.67 -2.72
C GLU A 55 2.84 -19.31 -3.70
N LYS A 56 1.63 -19.85 -3.49
CA LYS A 56 0.46 -19.56 -4.34
C LYS A 56 0.05 -18.10 -4.30
N SER A 57 0.00 -17.52 -3.11
CA SER A 57 -0.32 -16.11 -2.91
C SER A 57 0.73 -15.21 -3.57
N MET A 58 2.02 -15.57 -3.50
CA MET A 58 3.11 -14.85 -4.15
C MET A 58 3.03 -14.93 -5.67
N LEU A 59 2.68 -16.08 -6.25
CA LEU A 59 2.45 -16.19 -7.69
C LEU A 59 1.34 -15.26 -8.18
N SER A 60 0.20 -15.25 -7.49
CA SER A 60 -0.91 -14.34 -7.80
C SER A 60 -0.53 -12.88 -7.56
N PHE A 61 0.21 -12.58 -6.49
CA PHE A 61 0.66 -11.24 -6.18
C PHE A 61 1.66 -10.71 -7.22
N ASN A 62 2.62 -11.53 -7.65
CA ASN A 62 3.57 -11.17 -8.71
C ASN A 62 2.88 -10.98 -10.06
N ALA A 63 1.86 -11.78 -10.36
CA ALA A 63 1.01 -11.59 -11.53
C ALA A 63 0.25 -10.26 -11.48
N LEU A 64 -0.27 -9.88 -10.31
CA LEU A 64 -0.89 -8.57 -10.08
C LEU A 64 0.12 -7.43 -10.29
N LEU A 65 1.28 -7.47 -9.63
CA LEU A 65 2.33 -6.45 -9.77
C LEU A 65 2.77 -6.26 -11.23
N SER A 66 2.97 -7.37 -11.95
CA SER A 66 3.34 -7.34 -13.37
C SER A 66 2.28 -6.66 -14.25
N ARG A 67 0.99 -6.76 -13.88
CA ARG A 67 -0.12 -6.11 -14.59
C ARG A 67 -0.33 -4.65 -14.17
N CYS A 68 0.09 -4.28 -12.96
CA CYS A 68 -0.09 -2.92 -12.40
C CYS A 68 1.03 -1.94 -12.75
N ASN A 69 2.20 -2.42 -13.21
CA ASN A 69 3.42 -1.60 -13.45
C ASN A 69 3.30 -0.42 -14.44
N SER A 70 2.14 -0.20 -15.06
CA SER A 70 1.92 0.96 -15.94
C SER A 70 0.50 1.54 -15.87
N LYS A 71 -0.25 1.26 -14.79
CA LYS A 71 -1.66 1.62 -14.69
C LYS A 71 -1.94 2.45 -13.44
N THR A 72 -2.79 3.45 -13.58
CA THR A 72 -3.32 4.24 -12.46
C THR A 72 -4.30 3.40 -11.65
N PHE A 73 -4.46 3.71 -10.35
CA PHE A 73 -5.43 3.02 -9.47
C PHE A 73 -6.84 2.98 -10.08
N ARG A 74 -7.20 4.09 -10.75
CA ARG A 74 -8.42 4.29 -11.52
C ARG A 74 -8.10 4.62 -12.99
N GLY A 75 -8.87 4.10 -13.94
CA GLY A 75 -8.70 4.31 -15.38
C GLY A 75 -9.25 5.66 -15.86
N HIS A 76 -8.77 6.13 -17.02
CA HIS A 76 -9.38 7.29 -17.68
C HIS A 76 -10.64 6.83 -18.43
N ARG A 77 -11.82 7.31 -18.00
CA ARG A 77 -13.17 6.98 -18.53
C ARG A 77 -13.71 5.57 -18.22
N ASP A 78 -13.71 5.17 -16.95
CA ASP A 78 -14.53 4.03 -16.45
C ASP A 78 -16.04 4.36 -16.47
N ASP A 79 -16.60 4.54 -17.66
CA ASP A 79 -18.04 4.49 -17.84
C ASP A 79 -18.42 3.02 -17.95
N SER A 80 -19.37 2.61 -17.12
CA SER A 80 -19.76 1.24 -16.75
C SER A 80 -20.21 0.30 -17.87
N LYS A 81 -20.01 0.71 -19.12
CA LYS A 81 -20.37 -0.02 -20.35
C LYS A 81 -19.32 -1.05 -20.79
N TYR A 82 -18.13 -1.04 -20.19
CA TYR A 82 -17.01 -1.93 -20.52
C TYR A 82 -16.53 -2.80 -19.35
N HIS A 83 -17.27 -2.86 -18.25
CA HIS A 83 -16.94 -3.85 -17.21
C HIS A 83 -17.26 -5.25 -17.78
N PRO A 84 -16.27 -6.15 -17.90
CA PRO A 84 -16.59 -7.53 -18.17
C PRO A 84 -17.39 -8.09 -17.00
N ASP A 85 -18.31 -9.01 -17.30
CA ASP A 85 -18.99 -9.76 -16.25
C ASP A 85 -17.95 -10.50 -15.39
N ILE A 86 -18.22 -10.56 -14.10
CA ILE A 86 -17.29 -11.09 -13.11
C ILE A 86 -17.09 -12.58 -13.37
N GLY A 87 -15.82 -12.98 -13.56
CA GLY A 87 -15.45 -14.34 -13.96
C GLY A 87 -15.22 -14.51 -15.47
N GLU A 88 -15.48 -13.50 -16.30
CA GLU A 88 -15.00 -13.49 -17.68
C GLU A 88 -13.59 -12.89 -17.75
N SER A 89 -12.61 -13.71 -18.13
CA SER A 89 -11.31 -13.22 -18.58
C SER A 89 -11.52 -12.51 -19.92
N SER A 90 -11.84 -11.21 -19.87
CA SER A 90 -12.02 -10.41 -21.08
C SER A 90 -10.72 -10.37 -21.88
N THR A 91 -10.80 -10.92 -23.07
CA THR A 91 -9.75 -10.84 -24.11
C THR A 91 -9.64 -9.44 -24.72
N GLN A 92 -10.42 -8.46 -24.26
CA GLN A 92 -10.33 -7.05 -24.67
C GLN A 92 -9.72 -6.20 -23.55
N LYS A 93 -8.40 -6.33 -23.43
CA LYS A 93 -7.54 -5.61 -22.47
C LYS A 93 -7.26 -4.16 -22.90
N VAL A 94 -8.27 -3.30 -22.94
CA VAL A 94 -8.04 -1.84 -23.00
C VAL A 94 -8.98 -1.17 -22.00
N GLY A 95 -8.43 -0.69 -20.87
CA GLY A 95 -9.14 0.23 -19.97
C GLY A 95 -9.51 -0.27 -18.58
N VAL A 96 -9.32 -1.55 -18.23
CA VAL A 96 -9.57 -2.02 -16.85
C VAL A 96 -8.47 -1.52 -15.90
N ASP A 97 -8.89 -0.75 -14.90
CA ASP A 97 -8.06 -0.13 -13.87
C ASP A 97 -7.54 -1.13 -12.81
N ASN A 98 -6.58 -0.69 -11.97
CA ASN A 98 -5.97 -1.59 -10.99
C ASN A 98 -6.95 -2.03 -9.89
N PHE A 99 -7.97 -1.22 -9.58
CA PHE A 99 -8.94 -1.54 -8.55
C PHE A 99 -9.81 -2.74 -8.93
N ILE A 100 -10.36 -2.75 -10.14
CA ILE A 100 -11.18 -3.86 -10.65
C ILE A 100 -10.34 -5.11 -10.87
N GLU A 101 -9.12 -4.94 -11.38
CA GLU A 101 -8.20 -6.05 -11.55
C GLU A 101 -7.90 -6.72 -10.19
N LEU A 102 -7.68 -5.93 -9.13
CA LEU A 102 -7.51 -6.45 -7.77
C LEU A 102 -8.74 -7.23 -7.28
N LEU A 103 -9.95 -6.76 -7.54
CA LEU A 103 -11.18 -7.48 -7.19
C LEU A 103 -11.28 -8.82 -7.93
N ASN A 104 -10.99 -8.84 -9.23
CA ASN A 104 -10.95 -10.07 -10.01
C ASN A 104 -9.90 -11.04 -9.47
N PHE A 105 -8.70 -10.56 -9.14
CA PHE A 105 -7.66 -11.39 -8.52
C PHE A 105 -8.11 -12.00 -7.19
N ARG A 106 -8.89 -11.29 -6.38
CA ARG A 106 -9.43 -11.83 -5.12
C ARG A 106 -10.51 -12.87 -5.37
N VAL A 107 -11.40 -12.65 -6.34
CA VAL A 107 -12.41 -13.62 -6.76
C VAL A 107 -11.75 -14.88 -7.31
N ASP A 108 -10.75 -14.74 -8.17
CA ASP A 108 -9.95 -15.84 -8.74
C ASP A 108 -9.15 -16.58 -7.65
N ALA A 109 -8.71 -15.87 -6.61
CA ALA A 109 -8.11 -16.45 -5.41
C ALA A 109 -9.15 -17.12 -4.47
N GLY A 110 -10.41 -17.21 -4.90
CA GLY A 110 -11.52 -17.92 -4.26
C GLY A 110 -12.22 -17.16 -3.14
N ASP A 111 -12.18 -15.83 -3.13
CA ASP A 111 -13.00 -15.00 -2.26
C ASP A 111 -14.48 -15.07 -2.69
N GLN A 112 -15.18 -16.14 -2.25
CA GLN A 112 -16.58 -16.38 -2.58
C GLN A 112 -17.52 -15.32 -2.01
N ILE A 113 -17.14 -14.64 -0.93
CA ILE A 113 -17.92 -13.55 -0.35
C ILE A 113 -17.89 -12.37 -1.32
N SER A 114 -16.71 -12.00 -1.81
CA SER A 114 -16.56 -10.96 -2.82
C SER A 114 -17.27 -11.34 -4.12
N ALA A 115 -17.12 -12.59 -4.58
CA ALA A 115 -17.78 -13.07 -5.78
C ALA A 115 -19.31 -12.94 -5.69
N ASN A 116 -19.90 -13.47 -4.62
CA ASN A 116 -21.35 -13.42 -4.40
C ASN A 116 -21.84 -11.98 -4.22
N HIS A 117 -21.10 -11.14 -3.49
CA HIS A 117 -21.48 -9.75 -3.27
C HIS A 117 -21.54 -8.99 -4.60
N LEU A 118 -20.52 -9.14 -5.43
CA LEU A 118 -20.46 -8.40 -6.68
C LEU A 118 -21.48 -8.92 -7.72
N SER A 119 -21.83 -10.21 -7.71
CA SER A 119 -22.84 -10.77 -8.63
C SER A 119 -24.28 -10.53 -8.20
N SER A 120 -24.56 -10.45 -6.89
CA SER A 120 -25.93 -10.37 -6.36
C SER A 120 -26.37 -8.98 -5.92
N SER A 121 -25.43 -8.06 -5.70
CA SER A 121 -25.74 -6.72 -5.22
C SER A 121 -26.29 -5.81 -6.32
N LEU A 122 -27.12 -4.85 -5.90
CA LEU A 122 -27.53 -3.74 -6.76
C LEU A 122 -26.28 -2.98 -7.25
N LYS A 123 -26.32 -2.42 -8.46
CA LYS A 123 -25.17 -1.74 -9.08
C LYS A 123 -24.51 -0.68 -8.18
N ASN A 124 -25.31 0.06 -7.41
CA ASN A 124 -24.82 1.09 -6.46
C ASN A 124 -24.29 0.51 -5.14
N ALA A 125 -24.63 -0.73 -4.79
CA ALA A 125 -24.18 -1.43 -3.59
C ALA A 125 -22.92 -2.27 -3.80
N THR A 126 -22.44 -2.40 -5.05
CA THR A 126 -21.16 -3.08 -5.37
C THR A 126 -19.93 -2.25 -5.01
N TYR A 127 -20.08 -0.94 -4.79
CA TYR A 127 -18.99 -0.01 -4.47
C TYR A 127 -17.86 0.08 -5.52
N ILE A 128 -18.07 -0.40 -6.75
CA ILE A 128 -17.08 -0.34 -7.83
C ILE A 128 -17.09 0.96 -8.65
N SER A 129 -18.03 1.87 -8.33
CA SER A 129 -18.26 3.08 -9.12
C SER A 129 -17.06 4.02 -9.12
N LYS A 130 -16.90 4.81 -10.19
CA LYS A 130 -15.87 5.88 -10.25
C LYS A 130 -15.90 6.84 -9.06
N SER A 131 -17.09 7.14 -8.54
CA SER A 131 -17.23 8.01 -7.36
C SER A 131 -16.66 7.35 -6.12
N THR A 132 -16.95 6.06 -5.93
CA THR A 132 -16.44 5.29 -4.80
C THR A 132 -14.93 5.11 -4.90
N GLN A 133 -14.41 4.82 -6.09
CA GLN A 133 -12.97 4.72 -6.30
C GLN A 133 -12.25 6.05 -6.01
N ASN A 134 -12.80 7.19 -6.45
CA ASN A 134 -12.23 8.50 -6.13
C ASN A 134 -12.28 8.77 -4.62
N GLN A 135 -13.38 8.44 -3.94
CA GLN A 135 -13.47 8.55 -2.48
C GLN A 135 -12.41 7.69 -1.78
N LEU A 136 -12.15 6.47 -2.27
CA LEU A 136 -11.10 5.60 -1.74
C LEU A 136 -9.70 6.18 -1.98
N ILE A 137 -9.43 6.74 -3.16
CA ILE A 137 -8.18 7.43 -3.47
C ILE A 137 -7.99 8.62 -2.52
N ASP A 138 -9.02 9.46 -2.36
CA ASP A 138 -8.97 10.64 -1.48
C ASP A 138 -8.78 10.24 -0.02
N SER A 139 -9.49 9.23 0.45
CA SER A 139 -9.33 8.69 1.82
C SER A 139 -7.94 8.11 2.03
N SER A 140 -7.40 7.40 1.05
CA SER A 140 -6.02 6.86 1.13
C SER A 140 -5.01 8.01 1.13
N GLY A 141 -5.19 9.00 0.26
CA GLY A 141 -4.37 10.21 0.20
C GLY A 141 -4.35 10.93 1.54
N LYS A 142 -5.51 11.15 2.18
CA LYS A 142 -5.59 11.75 3.51
C LYS A 142 -4.89 10.91 4.58
N ALA A 143 -5.03 9.58 4.55
CA ALA A 143 -4.33 8.70 5.49
C ALA A 143 -2.80 8.75 5.31
N PHE A 144 -2.33 8.93 4.07
CA PHE A 144 -0.90 9.17 3.80
C PHE A 144 -0.48 10.60 4.16
N GLU A 145 -1.34 11.60 4.01
CA GLU A 145 -1.06 12.97 4.48
C GLU A 145 -0.97 13.05 6.01
N GLU A 146 -1.78 12.27 6.72
CA GLU A 146 -1.65 12.04 8.16
C GLU A 146 -0.34 11.33 8.51
N VAL A 147 0.34 10.68 7.56
CA VAL A 147 1.56 9.90 7.81
C VAL A 147 2.67 10.26 6.81
N LEU A 148 3.50 11.24 7.18
CA LEU A 148 4.65 11.65 6.37
C LEU A 148 5.70 10.53 6.30
N ILE A 149 6.06 10.11 5.10
CA ILE A 149 7.17 9.18 4.83
C ILE A 149 8.47 9.97 4.75
N LYS A 150 9.46 9.62 5.58
CA LYS A 150 10.76 10.31 5.57
C LYS A 150 11.88 9.40 5.07
N ASN A 151 12.47 9.79 3.95
CA ASN A 151 13.74 9.26 3.46
C ASN A 151 14.85 10.30 3.65
N VAL A 152 16.08 9.82 3.82
CA VAL A 152 17.30 10.65 3.80
C VAL A 152 18.20 10.18 2.67
N LYS A 153 18.58 11.13 1.81
CA LYS A 153 19.59 10.92 0.77
C LYS A 153 20.94 11.45 1.25
N TYR A 154 21.97 10.61 1.20
CA TYR A 154 23.33 10.99 1.59
C TYR A 154 24.37 10.35 0.67
N VAL A 155 25.58 10.89 0.71
CA VAL A 155 26.73 10.34 -0.01
C VAL A 155 27.55 9.55 0.99
N ASN A 156 27.79 8.27 0.70
CA ASN A 156 28.60 7.42 1.57
C ASN A 156 30.11 7.70 1.40
N SER A 157 30.95 7.01 2.17
CA SER A 157 32.42 7.13 2.09
C SER A 157 33.01 6.75 0.72
N ASN A 158 32.26 6.03 -0.11
CA ASN A 158 32.67 5.59 -1.44
C ASN A 158 32.18 6.54 -2.55
N ASN A 159 31.65 7.71 -2.20
CA ASN A 159 31.02 8.66 -3.12
C ASN A 159 29.77 8.12 -3.86
N GLU A 160 29.07 7.16 -3.27
CA GLU A 160 27.82 6.62 -3.80
C GLU A 160 26.63 7.32 -3.13
N ILE A 161 25.57 7.57 -3.90
CA ILE A 161 24.32 8.13 -3.37
C ILE A 161 23.47 7.01 -2.79
N TRP A 162 23.12 7.14 -1.51
CA TRP A 162 22.26 6.23 -0.77
C TRP A 162 20.98 6.93 -0.35
N GLU A 163 19.89 6.18 -0.30
CA GLU A 163 18.59 6.63 0.21
C GLU A 163 18.10 5.65 1.27
N ASP A 164 18.05 6.08 2.52
CA ASP A 164 17.56 5.27 3.63
C ASP A 164 16.19 5.79 4.10
N PHE A 165 15.25 4.87 4.27
CA PHE A 165 13.97 5.13 4.91
C PHE A 165 14.17 5.23 6.43
N LEU A 166 13.78 6.37 7.02
CA LEU A 166 13.88 6.57 8.48
C LEU A 166 12.68 5.97 9.19
N ARG A 167 11.49 6.50 8.90
CA ARG A 167 10.21 6.08 9.47
C ARG A 167 9.03 6.80 8.82
N PHE A 168 7.85 6.29 9.15
CA PHE A 168 6.58 7.01 9.05
C PHE A 168 6.45 7.99 10.22
N ILE A 169 5.98 9.20 9.94
CA ILE A 169 5.80 10.27 10.92
C ILE A 169 4.33 10.63 10.97
N ASP A 170 3.70 10.36 12.11
CA ASP A 170 2.30 10.68 12.33
C ASP A 170 2.11 12.19 12.52
N CYS A 171 1.34 12.81 11.64
CA CYS A 171 1.09 14.24 11.55
C CYS A 171 -0.24 14.62 12.21
N LYS A 172 -0.55 14.05 13.37
CA LYS A 172 -1.78 14.34 14.16
C LYS A 172 -2.01 15.82 14.43
N THR A 173 -0.93 16.61 14.48
CA THR A 173 -0.96 18.06 14.74
C THR A 173 -1.31 18.88 13.50
N GLY A 174 -1.57 18.23 12.35
CA GLY A 174 -1.96 18.83 11.09
C GLY A 174 -0.85 18.81 10.03
N THR A 175 -1.21 19.13 8.80
CA THR A 175 -0.35 19.12 7.60
C THR A 175 0.07 20.51 7.14
N SER A 176 0.07 21.49 8.05
CA SER A 176 0.60 22.82 7.78
C SER A 176 2.13 22.78 7.61
N GLY A 177 2.70 23.72 6.84
CA GLY A 177 4.16 23.78 6.68
C GLY A 177 4.94 23.85 8.00
N LEU A 178 4.39 24.53 9.02
CA LEU A 178 4.98 24.63 10.35
C LEU A 178 4.88 23.31 11.15
N SER A 179 3.73 22.65 11.15
CA SER A 179 3.59 21.37 11.87
C SER A 179 4.48 20.30 11.25
N LEU A 180 4.60 20.29 9.93
CA LEU A 180 5.48 19.37 9.21
C LEU A 180 6.96 19.67 9.45
N SER A 181 7.37 20.95 9.47
CA SER A 181 8.77 21.29 9.74
C SER A 181 9.20 20.87 11.15
N LEU A 182 8.35 21.10 12.15
CA LEU A 182 8.57 20.65 13.53
C LEU A 182 8.64 19.12 13.63
N ASN A 183 7.74 18.41 12.96
CA ASN A 183 7.74 16.95 12.93
C ASN A 183 9.04 16.41 12.30
N VAL A 184 9.52 17.02 11.22
CA VAL A 184 10.80 16.64 10.59
C VAL A 184 11.99 16.93 11.51
N LEU A 185 12.02 18.09 12.16
CA LEU A 185 13.10 18.46 13.10
C LEU A 185 13.21 17.47 14.26
N ASN A 186 12.08 17.13 14.88
CA ASN A 186 12.05 16.17 15.98
C ASN A 186 12.61 14.82 15.55
N VAL A 187 12.22 14.33 14.36
CA VAL A 187 12.71 13.06 13.84
C VAL A 187 14.20 13.10 13.55
N LEU A 188 14.72 14.16 12.93
CA LEU A 188 16.16 14.31 12.71
C LEU A 188 16.94 14.27 14.04
N GLN A 189 16.45 14.98 15.05
CA GLN A 189 17.06 15.00 16.38
C GLN A 189 17.04 13.61 17.06
N GLU A 190 15.94 12.87 16.95
CA GLU A 190 15.83 11.50 17.48
C GLU A 190 16.83 10.54 16.83
N PHE A 191 17.11 10.70 15.54
CA PHE A 191 18.11 9.91 14.83
C PHE A 191 19.54 10.45 14.98
N GLY A 192 19.75 11.51 15.78
CA GLY A 192 21.06 12.15 15.95
C GLY A 192 21.58 12.84 14.68
N LEU A 193 20.69 13.14 13.72
CA LEU A 193 21.00 13.82 12.48
C LEU A 193 20.92 15.34 12.70
N ASP A 194 22.06 16.00 12.61
CA ASP A 194 22.10 17.46 12.67
C ASP A 194 21.54 18.07 11.38
N ILE A 195 20.52 18.93 11.52
CA ILE A 195 19.94 19.66 10.40
C ILE A 195 20.96 20.56 9.70
N GLN A 196 22.01 21.03 10.39
CA GLN A 196 23.08 21.82 9.76
C GLN A 196 23.86 21.03 8.69
N ASN A 197 23.81 19.70 8.76
CA ASN A 197 24.41 18.81 7.76
C ASN A 197 23.46 18.50 6.58
N CYS A 198 22.18 18.90 6.66
CA CYS A 198 21.23 18.73 5.59
C CYS A 198 21.38 19.83 4.53
N ARG A 199 21.56 19.44 3.25
CA ARG A 199 21.85 20.37 2.14
C ARG A 199 20.67 20.70 1.24
N GLY A 200 19.56 19.97 1.36
CA GLY A 200 18.38 20.20 0.54
C GLY A 200 17.19 19.37 0.99
N GLN A 201 16.00 19.81 0.60
CA GLN A 201 14.74 19.11 0.81
C GLN A 201 14.19 18.73 -0.56
N GLY A 202 13.85 17.44 -0.75
CA GLY A 202 13.21 16.94 -1.96
C GLY A 202 11.79 16.50 -1.63
N TYR A 203 10.80 17.07 -2.32
CA TYR A 203 9.40 16.68 -2.25
C TYR A 203 9.00 16.18 -3.63
N ASP A 204 8.53 14.93 -3.74
CA ASP A 204 7.99 14.42 -4.99
C ASP A 204 6.48 14.73 -5.06
N GLY A 205 6.05 15.44 -6.09
CA GLY A 205 4.63 15.53 -6.48
C GLY A 205 3.62 16.26 -5.58
N ALA A 206 4.00 17.19 -4.69
CA ALA A 206 3.01 17.93 -3.87
C ALA A 206 3.18 19.47 -3.94
N VAL A 207 2.16 20.15 -4.47
CA VAL A 207 2.07 21.61 -4.66
C VAL A 207 1.84 22.38 -3.34
N CYS A 208 1.63 21.69 -2.20
CA CYS A 208 1.10 22.30 -0.98
C CYS A 208 2.06 22.43 0.21
N MET A 209 3.32 21.99 0.09
CA MET A 209 4.27 21.99 1.22
C MET A 209 5.14 23.26 1.19
N ALA A 210 4.57 24.39 1.61
CA ALA A 210 5.32 25.65 1.71
C ALA A 210 6.38 25.55 2.82
N GLY A 211 7.65 25.53 2.44
CA GLY A 211 8.79 25.63 3.36
C GLY A 211 8.94 27.03 3.94
N GLU A 212 9.59 27.12 5.11
CA GLU A 212 9.97 28.38 5.77
C GLU A 212 10.89 29.24 4.89
N TYR A 213 11.72 28.58 4.08
CA TYR A 213 12.40 29.20 2.95
C TYR A 213 11.55 28.98 1.70
N LYS A 214 10.80 29.99 1.29
CA LYS A 214 9.97 30.00 0.08
C LYS A 214 10.77 29.52 -1.14
N GLY A 215 10.60 28.26 -1.51
CA GLY A 215 11.14 27.66 -2.72
C GLY A 215 10.08 27.62 -3.83
N VAL A 216 10.18 28.59 -4.73
CA VAL A 216 9.70 28.61 -6.14
C VAL A 216 8.28 28.13 -6.41
N ALA A 217 7.32 29.02 -6.19
CA ALA A 217 6.23 29.20 -7.15
C ALA A 217 6.60 30.40 -8.04
N SER A 218 6.64 30.17 -9.35
CA SER A 218 6.22 31.16 -10.34
C SER A 218 5.03 30.60 -11.10
#